data_AF-Q7YS87-F1
#
_entry.id   AF-Q7YS87-F1
#
_cell.length_a   1.000
_cell.length_b   1.000
_cell.length_c   1.000
_cell.angle_alpha   90.00
_cell.angle_beta   90.00
_cell.angle_gamma   90.00
#
_symmetry.space_group_name_H-M   'P 1'
#
loop_
_entity.id
_entity.type
_entity.pdbx_description
1 polymer ?
#
loop_
_entity_poly.entity_id
_entity_poly.type
_entity_poly.pdbx_seq_one_letter_code
_entity_poly.pdbx_strand_id
1 'polypeptide(L)' 'FIPRRFIDRIQISPRGNGCPRKEIIVWKKNKSVVCVNPQAEWIQRIMEMLRKKSSSTPPVPVFKRKIP' A
#
# COMPACT_ATOMS: atom_id res chain seq x y z
N PHE A 1 15.56 4.53 -0.66
CA PHE A 1 14.36 4.31 -1.50
C PHE A 1 14.20 2.81 -1.74
N ILE A 2 12.98 2.25 -1.62
CA ILE A 2 12.71 0.82 -1.89
C ILE A 2 11.76 0.73 -3.10
N PRO A 3 12.19 0.13 -4.24
CA PRO A 3 11.30 -0.04 -5.38
C PRO A 3 10.11 -0.93 -5.05
N ARG A 4 8.90 -0.54 -5.48
CA ARG A 4 7.64 -1.23 -5.21
C ARG A 4 7.67 -2.73 -5.58
N ARG A 5 8.42 -3.12 -6.61
CA ARG A 5 8.54 -4.52 -7.06
C ARG A 5 9.14 -5.45 -6.00
N PHE A 6 9.94 -4.90 -5.09
CA PHE A 6 10.58 -5.62 -3.98
C PHE A 6 9.78 -5.57 -2.68
N ILE A 7 8.70 -4.78 -2.62
CA ILE A 7 7.83 -4.70 -1.46
C ILE A 7 6.85 -5.87 -1.53
N ASP A 8 6.77 -6.60 -0.42
CA ASP A 8 5.81 -7.68 -0.23
C ASP A 8 4.60 -7.17 0.55
N ARG A 9 4.85 -6.60 1.74
CA ARG A 9 3.81 -6.06 2.61
C ARG A 9 4.25 -4.75 3.26
N ILE A 10 3.32 -3.82 3.42
CA ILE A 10 3.52 -2.59 4.19
C ILE A 10 2.60 -2.65 5.41
N GLN A 11 3.17 -2.46 6.59
CA GLN A 11 2.44 -2.33 7.84
C GLN A 11 2.59 -0.90 8.34
N ILE A 12 1.46 -0.29 8.70
CA ILE A 12 1.41 1.07 9.23
C ILE A 12 1.04 0.95 10.70
N SER A 13 1.95 1.32 11.58
CA SER A 13 1.71 1.39 13.02
C SER A 13 1.43 2.86 13.38
N PRO A 14 0.19 3.21 13.76
CA PRO A 14 -0.14 4.56 14.20
C PRO A 14 0.52 4.84 15.56
N ARG A 15 0.65 6.13 15.89
CA ARG A 15 1.07 6.56 17.23
C ARG A 15 0.06 6.05 18.27
N GLY A 16 0.54 5.50 19.38
CA GLY A 16 -0.30 4.98 20.46
C GLY A 16 0.44 4.94 21.81
N ASN A 17 -0.18 4.36 22.83
CA ASN A 17 0.33 4.37 24.21
C ASN A 17 1.68 3.62 24.37
N GLY A 18 2.04 2.74 23.45
CA GLY A 18 3.33 2.02 23.45
C GLY A 18 4.37 2.54 22.45
N CYS A 19 3.98 3.34 21.46
CA CYS A 19 4.90 3.92 20.48
C CYS A 19 4.51 5.38 20.19
N PRO A 20 5.34 6.36 20.61
CA PRO A 20 4.99 7.78 20.50
C PRO A 20 5.11 8.30 19.07
N ARG A 21 5.59 7.50 18.12
CA ARG A 21 5.81 7.88 16.73
C ARG A 21 5.02 6.97 15.82
N LYS A 22 4.60 7.52 14.67
CA LYS A 22 4.09 6.70 13.58
C LYS A 22 5.26 5.89 13.02
N GLU A 23 5.07 4.61 12.81
CA GLU A 23 6.07 3.73 12.20
C GLU A 23 5.50 3.09 10.95
N ILE A 24 6.35 2.91 9.96
CA ILE A 24 6.02 2.17 8.75
C ILE A 24 7.05 1.07 8.61
N ILE A 25 6.56 -0.15 8.55
CA ILE A 25 7.38 -1.35 8.46
C ILE A 25 7.15 -1.95 7.07
N VAL A 26 8.22 -2.05 6.30
CA VAL A 26 8.21 -2.61 4.95
C VAL A 26 8.82 -4.00 4.99
N TRP A 27 8.00 -4.99 4.69
CA TRP A 27 8.42 -6.36 4.44
C TRP A 27 8.78 -6.48 2.97
N LYS A 28 10.02 -6.87 2.69
CA LYS A 28 10.53 -7.06 1.33
C LYS A 28 10.37 -8.53 0.93
N LYS A 29 10.25 -8.79 -0.37
CA LYS A 29 10.09 -10.15 -0.92
C LYS A 29 11.24 -11.10 -0.59
N ASN A 30 12.43 -10.55 -0.36
CA ASN A 30 13.59 -11.31 0.13
C ASN A 30 13.52 -11.58 1.64
N LYS A 31 12.35 -11.46 2.27
CA LYS A 31 12.08 -11.63 3.71
C LYS A 31 12.78 -10.62 4.64
N SER A 32 13.47 -9.62 4.09
CA SER A 32 14.05 -8.55 4.92
C SER A 32 12.98 -7.57 5.38
N VAL A 33 13.11 -7.10 6.63
CA VAL A 33 12.20 -6.17 7.27
C VAL A 33 12.92 -4.85 7.46
N VAL A 34 12.31 -3.76 7.02
CA VAL A 34 12.92 -2.43 7.10
C VAL A 34 11.91 -1.43 7.64
N CYS A 35 12.27 -0.75 8.73
CA CYS A 35 11.55 0.42 9.21
C CYS A 35 11.89 1.62 8.32
N VAL A 36 10.87 2.36 7.89
CA VAL A 36 11.04 3.54 7.03
C VAL A 36 10.42 4.77 7.68
N ASN A 37 11.04 5.93 7.43
CA ASN A 37 10.56 7.21 7.93
C ASN A 37 9.20 7.55 7.28
N PRO A 38 8.13 7.79 8.06
CA PRO A 38 6.82 8.21 7.55
C PRO A 38 6.78 9.54 6.81
N GLN A 39 7.78 10.39 7.02
CA GLN A 39 7.89 11.69 6.36
C GLN A 39 8.67 11.63 5.05
N ALA A 40 9.20 10.45 4.66
CA ALA A 40 9.89 10.34 3.37
C ALA A 40 8.91 10.46 2.21
N GLU A 41 9.16 11.35 1.25
CA GLU A 41 8.23 11.59 0.13
C GLU A 41 7.89 10.31 -0.65
N TRP A 42 8.88 9.44 -0.88
CA TRP A 42 8.70 8.23 -1.65
C TRP A 42 7.71 7.25 -0.99
N ILE A 43 7.67 7.17 0.35
CA ILE A 43 6.74 6.27 1.05
C ILE A 43 5.32 6.83 1.01
N GLN A 44 5.16 8.15 1.08
CA GLN A 44 3.88 8.83 0.96
C GLN A 44 3.25 8.60 -0.42
N ARG A 45 4.04 8.73 -1.49
CA ARG A 45 3.59 8.42 -2.87
C ARG A 45 3.16 6.96 -3.02
N ILE A 46 3.90 6.01 -2.43
CA ILE A 46 3.51 4.59 -2.45
C ILE A 46 2.19 4.36 -1.72
N MET A 47 1.99 4.96 -0.56
CA MET A 47 0.74 4.85 0.20
C MET A 47 -0.46 5.39 -0.57
N GLU A 48 -0.30 6.52 -1.25
CA GLU A 48 -1.36 7.12 -2.06
C GLU A 48 -1.74 6.23 -3.24
N MET A 49 -0.75 5.66 -3.93
CA MET A 49 -0.98 4.69 -5.02
C MET A 49 -1.74 3.45 -4.54
N LEU A 50 -1.43 2.94 -3.34
CA LEU A 50 -2.12 1.78 -2.78
C LEU A 50 -3.57 2.08 -2.43
N ARG A 51 -3.86 3.26 -1.86
CA ARG A 51 -5.24 3.71 -1.56
C ARG A 51 -6.11 3.82 -2.81
N LYS A 52 -5.55 4.31 -3.92
CA LYS A 52 -6.25 4.41 -5.21
C LYS A 52 -6.58 3.04 -5.82
N LYS A 53 -5.86 1.99 -5.44
CA LYS A 53 -6.12 0.63 -5.94
C LYS A 53 -7.14 -0.14 -5.10
N SER A 54 -7.36 0.27 -3.84
CA SER A 54 -8.39 -0.29 -2.97
C SER A 54 -9.79 0.29 -3.21
N SER A 55 -9.94 1.34 -4.02
CA SER A 55 -11.25 1.67 -4.57
C SER A 55 -11.59 0.57 -5.56
N SER A 56 -12.39 -0.39 -5.13
CA SER A 56 -12.96 -1.45 -5.95
C SER A 56 -13.43 -0.82 -7.26
N THR A 57 -12.75 -1.10 -8.38
CA THR A 57 -13.34 -0.80 -9.67
C THR A 57 -14.60 -1.66 -9.70
N PRO A 58 -15.81 -1.08 -9.69
CA PRO A 58 -17.01 -1.90 -9.78
C PRO A 58 -16.87 -2.76 -11.05
N PRO A 59 -17.18 -4.06 -11.00
CA PRO A 59 -17.14 -4.89 -12.19
C PRO A 59 -17.96 -4.18 -13.27
N VAL A 60 -17.35 -3.92 -14.41
CA VAL A 60 -18.03 -3.22 -15.51
C VAL A 60 -19.28 -4.03 -15.85
N PRO A 61 -20.49 -3.45 -15.78
CA PRO A 61 -21.70 -4.21 -16.08
C PRO A 61 -21.65 -4.67 -17.53
N VAL A 62 -21.55 -6.00 -17.73
CA VAL A 62 -21.60 -6.60 -19.06
C VAL A 62 -23.07 -6.68 -19.47
N PHE A 63 -23.50 -5.75 -20.32
CA PHE A 63 -24.81 -5.85 -20.97
C PHE A 63 -24.74 -6.97 -22.03
N LYS A 64 -25.48 -8.06 -21.79
CA LYS A 64 -25.64 -9.12 -22.80
C LYS A 64 -26.37 -8.52 -24.01
N ARG A 65 -25.69 -8.49 -25.17
CA ARG A 65 -26.34 -8.14 -26.43
C ARG A 65 -27.31 -9.25 -26.80
N LYS A 66 -28.61 -8.94 -26.90
CA LYS A 66 -29.61 -9.84 -27.46
C LYS A 66 -29.39 -9.84 -28.97
N ILE A 67 -28.91 -10.96 -29.51
CA ILE A 67 -28.72 -11.12 -30.95
C ILE A 67 -30.12 -11.33 -31.56
N PRO A 68 -30.52 -10.53 -32.56
CA PRO A 68 -31.83 -10.63 -33.20
C PRO A 68 -32.00 -11.91 -34.02
#